data_AF-A0A0A1YXP7-F1
#
_entry.id   AF-A0A0A1YXP7-F1
#
_cell.length_a   1.000
_cell.length_b   1.000
_cell.length_c   1.000
_cell.angle_alpha   90.00
_cell.angle_beta   90.00
_cell.angle_gamma   90.00
#
_symmetry.space_group_name_H-M   'P 1'
#
loop_
_entity.id
_entity.type
_entity.pdbx_description
1 polymer ?
#
loop_
_entity_poly.entity_id
_entity_poly.type
_entity_poly.pdbx_seq_one_letter_code
_entity_poly.pdbx_strand_id
1 'polypeptide(L)'
;MQDSYSIAEHRHRFAIWAAGRAYSRQGPGHTMAVATQLINESGVGRISTPDDLPPPKEIDAFLDLQFRNVIKIACKLTYTRTWKDEITKDEYSSQHDLICSYGRAQKLVNVYLKSKLVCASSDADQSKISALHPPLDRQLLNAIDSYLAHPKHKGSDLQKKFKTALKLGKSWTTFKKPAYDAHLSVIKDIQAGRPLWGIEWLWHPSAQEEEDR
;
A
#
# COMPACT_ATOMS: atom_id res chain seq x y z
N MET A 1 -5.34 30.03 -13.11
CA MET A 1 -5.48 30.71 -11.80
C MET A 1 -4.66 29.94 -10.78
N GLN A 2 -3.49 30.45 -10.44
CA GLN A 2 -2.65 29.91 -9.36
C GLN A 2 -3.29 30.20 -7.99
N ASP A 3 -4.18 31.19 -7.94
CA ASP A 3 -4.83 31.71 -6.72
C ASP A 3 -5.86 30.74 -6.10
N SER A 4 -6.28 29.68 -6.82
CA SER A 4 -7.18 28.63 -6.29
C SER A 4 -6.44 27.39 -5.78
N TYR A 5 -5.10 27.38 -5.81
CA TYR A 5 -4.30 26.24 -5.38
C TYR A 5 -4.02 26.30 -3.88
N SER A 6 -4.70 25.45 -3.12
CA SER A 6 -4.57 25.39 -1.66
C SER A 6 -3.56 24.33 -1.21
N ILE A 7 -3.13 24.41 0.05
CA ILE A 7 -2.33 23.35 0.70
C ILE A 7 -3.07 22.00 0.68
N ALA A 8 -4.39 22.01 0.84
CA ALA A 8 -5.20 20.79 0.78
C ALA A 8 -5.13 20.15 -0.61
N GLU A 9 -5.22 20.96 -1.66
CA GLU A 9 -5.08 20.50 -3.05
C GLU A 9 -3.66 20.00 -3.34
N HIS A 10 -2.63 20.70 -2.83
CA HIS A 10 -1.24 20.24 -2.94
C HIS A 10 -1.05 18.85 -2.33
N ARG A 11 -1.51 18.66 -1.09
CA ARG A 11 -1.43 17.38 -0.38
C ARG A 11 -2.16 16.27 -1.12
N HIS A 12 -3.36 16.56 -1.65
CA HIS A 12 -4.13 15.59 -2.42
C HIS A 12 -3.40 15.16 -3.70
N ARG A 13 -2.89 16.11 -4.50
CA ARG A 13 -2.13 15.81 -5.73
C ARG A 13 -0.84 15.05 -5.44
N PHE A 14 -0.08 15.47 -4.42
CA PHE A 14 1.15 14.79 -4.03
C PHE A 14 0.88 13.36 -3.55
N ALA A 15 -0.16 13.15 -2.74
CA ALA A 15 -0.53 11.83 -2.25
C ALA A 15 -1.00 10.90 -3.39
N ILE A 16 -1.79 11.41 -4.36
CA ILE A 16 -2.13 10.66 -5.58
C ILE A 16 -0.87 10.28 -6.35
N TRP A 17 0.05 11.24 -6.54
CA TRP A 17 1.29 10.99 -7.26
C TRP A 17 2.11 9.88 -6.58
N ALA A 18 2.35 9.99 -5.27
CA ALA A 18 3.11 9.01 -4.51
C ALA A 18 2.45 7.61 -4.54
N ALA A 19 1.15 7.55 -4.28
CA ALA A 19 0.38 6.31 -4.30
C ALA A 19 0.33 5.67 -5.69
N GLY A 20 0.12 6.48 -6.74
CA GLY A 20 0.09 6.03 -8.12
C GLY A 20 1.43 5.45 -8.56
N ARG A 21 2.56 6.08 -8.18
CA ARG A 21 3.91 5.56 -8.47
C ARG A 21 4.22 4.25 -7.74
N ALA A 22 3.69 4.07 -6.54
CA ALA A 22 3.80 2.82 -5.79
C ALA A 22 2.93 1.70 -6.41
N TYR A 23 1.72 2.05 -6.84
CA TYR A 23 0.74 1.16 -7.46
C TYR A 23 1.12 0.71 -8.87
N SER A 24 1.67 1.63 -9.68
CA SER A 24 1.99 1.41 -11.09
C SER A 24 3.21 0.52 -11.32
N ARG A 25 3.83 -0.01 -10.26
CA ARG A 25 4.95 -0.92 -10.38
C ARG A 25 4.46 -2.25 -10.94
N GLN A 26 5.00 -2.58 -12.12
CA GLN A 26 4.90 -3.87 -12.80
C GLN A 26 3.47 -4.37 -13.06
N GLY A 27 2.91 -4.03 -14.22
CA GLY A 27 1.65 -4.60 -14.66
C GLY A 27 1.02 -3.73 -15.75
N PRO A 28 0.57 -4.31 -16.88
CA PRO A 28 -0.15 -3.55 -17.88
C PRO A 28 -1.50 -3.08 -17.31
N GLY A 29 -1.91 -1.86 -17.65
CA GLY A 29 -3.13 -1.23 -17.15
C GLY A 29 -3.01 -0.49 -15.82
N HIS A 30 -2.00 -0.76 -14.99
CA HIS A 30 -1.80 -0.06 -13.70
C HIS A 30 -1.08 1.29 -13.90
N THR A 31 -1.78 2.28 -14.47
CA THR A 31 -1.19 3.61 -14.78
C THR A 31 -1.46 4.66 -13.71
N MET A 32 -0.81 5.83 -13.83
CA MET A 32 -1.11 7.01 -12.99
C MET A 32 -2.56 7.49 -13.15
N ALA A 33 -3.10 7.45 -14.37
CA ALA A 33 -4.48 7.84 -14.64
C ALA A 33 -5.46 6.89 -13.94
N VAL A 34 -5.21 5.59 -14.04
CA VAL A 34 -6.01 4.57 -13.32
C VAL A 34 -5.89 4.76 -11.81
N ALA A 35 -4.69 4.96 -11.26
CA ALA A 35 -4.52 5.19 -9.83
C ALA A 35 -5.29 6.42 -9.33
N THR A 36 -5.26 7.52 -10.09
CA THR A 36 -6.02 8.75 -9.81
C THR A 36 -7.52 8.48 -9.79
N GLN A 37 -8.02 7.77 -10.81
CA GLN A 37 -9.43 7.39 -10.91
C GLN A 37 -9.85 6.52 -9.72
N LEU A 38 -9.08 5.49 -9.39
CA LEU A 38 -9.36 4.59 -8.27
C LEU A 38 -9.40 5.31 -6.92
N ILE A 39 -8.49 6.26 -6.68
CA ILE A 39 -8.47 7.06 -5.44
C ILE A 39 -9.72 7.94 -5.34
N ASN A 40 -10.07 8.63 -6.42
CA ASN A 40 -11.17 9.59 -6.38
C ASN A 40 -12.55 8.92 -6.32
N GLU A 41 -12.73 7.83 -7.06
CA GLU A 41 -14.00 7.12 -7.13
C GLU A 41 -14.24 6.18 -5.92
N SER A 42 -13.19 5.67 -5.27
CA SER A 42 -13.35 4.78 -4.10
C SER A 42 -13.82 5.50 -2.83
N GLY A 43 -13.74 6.83 -2.83
CA GLY A 43 -14.06 7.67 -1.67
C GLY A 43 -12.84 7.99 -0.80
N VAL A 44 -11.71 7.26 -0.93
CA VAL A 44 -10.48 7.54 -0.16
C VAL A 44 -9.94 8.94 -0.46
N GLY A 45 -10.15 9.45 -1.69
CA GLY A 45 -9.78 10.81 -2.10
C GLY A 45 -10.35 11.92 -1.20
N ARG A 46 -11.52 11.68 -0.60
CA ARG A 46 -12.27 12.67 0.22
C ARG A 46 -11.67 12.87 1.61
N ILE A 47 -10.92 11.90 2.11
CA ILE A 47 -10.24 11.97 3.43
C ILE A 47 -9.16 13.04 3.33
N SER A 48 -9.28 14.11 4.10
CA SER A 48 -8.45 15.31 3.98
C SER A 48 -7.64 15.59 5.23
N THR A 49 -8.16 15.23 6.39
CA THR A 49 -7.55 15.43 7.71
C THR A 49 -7.67 14.15 8.56
N PRO A 50 -6.90 14.04 9.65
CA PRO A 50 -7.07 12.95 10.62
C PRO A 50 -8.49 12.87 11.24
N ASP A 51 -9.26 13.95 11.23
CA ASP A 51 -10.64 13.97 11.74
C ASP A 51 -11.64 13.27 10.81
N ASP A 52 -11.26 13.07 9.54
CA ASP A 52 -12.07 12.32 8.58
C ASP A 52 -11.92 10.79 8.76
N LEU A 53 -11.01 10.35 9.66
CA LEU A 53 -10.81 8.94 9.96
C LEU A 53 -11.79 8.46 11.05
N PRO A 54 -12.25 7.20 10.99
CA PRO A 54 -13.01 6.62 12.08
C PRO A 54 -12.11 6.41 13.32
N PRO A 55 -12.71 6.09 14.48
CA PRO A 55 -11.94 5.75 15.68
C PRO A 55 -10.90 4.65 15.41
N PRO A 56 -9.73 4.65 16.08
CA PRO A 56 -8.65 3.69 15.82
C PRO A 56 -9.07 2.21 15.82
N LYS A 57 -10.04 1.84 16.67
CA LYS A 57 -10.60 0.48 16.76
C LYS A 57 -11.36 0.02 15.50
N GLU A 58 -11.78 0.95 14.64
CA GLU A 58 -12.57 0.71 13.43
C GLU A 58 -11.74 0.82 12.14
N ILE A 59 -10.46 1.22 12.25
CA ILE A 59 -9.59 1.47 11.08
C ILE A 59 -9.38 0.20 10.23
N ASP A 60 -9.27 -0.98 10.83
CA ASP A 60 -9.16 -2.24 10.11
C ASP A 60 -10.33 -2.46 9.14
N ALA A 61 -11.55 -2.32 9.64
CA ALA A 61 -12.77 -2.52 8.85
C ALA A 61 -12.95 -1.42 7.80
N PHE A 62 -12.61 -0.18 8.18
CA PHE A 62 -12.62 0.96 7.26
C PHE A 62 -11.66 0.75 6.09
N LEU A 63 -10.42 0.35 6.35
CA LEU A 63 -9.43 0.12 5.30
C LEU A 63 -9.80 -1.07 4.42
N ASP A 64 -10.31 -2.18 4.98
CA ASP A 64 -10.85 -3.29 4.18
C ASP A 64 -11.96 -2.81 3.22
N LEU A 65 -12.88 -1.97 3.69
CA LEU A 65 -13.92 -1.37 2.84
C LEU A 65 -13.31 -0.51 1.72
N GLN A 66 -12.33 0.35 2.03
CA GLN A 66 -11.66 1.17 1.01
C GLN A 66 -10.95 0.30 -0.04
N PHE A 67 -10.26 -0.77 0.38
CA PHE A 67 -9.59 -1.68 -0.54
C PHE A 67 -10.59 -2.39 -1.45
N ARG A 68 -11.72 -2.87 -0.90
CA ARG A 68 -12.78 -3.50 -1.69
C ARG A 68 -13.43 -2.53 -2.66
N ASN A 69 -13.63 -1.26 -2.28
CA ASN A 69 -14.13 -0.24 -3.19
C ASN A 69 -13.18 -0.01 -4.36
N VAL A 70 -11.87 0.10 -4.10
CA VAL A 70 -10.85 0.20 -5.16
C VAL A 70 -10.92 -1.01 -6.10
N ILE A 71 -11.00 -2.23 -5.56
CA ILE A 71 -11.13 -3.46 -6.38
C ILE A 71 -12.41 -3.42 -7.22
N LYS A 72 -13.55 -3.07 -6.62
CA LYS A 72 -14.85 -2.99 -7.29
C LYS A 72 -14.86 -2.01 -8.45
N ILE A 73 -14.17 -0.87 -8.31
CA ILE A 73 -14.02 0.12 -9.39
C ILE A 73 -13.08 -0.43 -10.47
N ALA A 74 -11.93 -0.99 -10.08
CA ALA A 74 -10.97 -1.56 -11.00
C ALA A 74 -11.58 -2.65 -11.90
N CYS A 75 -12.48 -3.49 -11.36
CA CYS A 75 -13.19 -4.52 -12.13
C CYS A 75 -14.08 -3.97 -13.26
N LYS A 76 -14.33 -2.66 -13.31
CA LYS A 76 -15.10 -2.00 -14.38
C LYS A 76 -14.18 -1.31 -15.41
N LEU A 77 -12.87 -1.31 -15.17
CA LEU A 77 -11.90 -0.66 -16.02
C LEU A 77 -11.25 -1.68 -16.95
N THR A 78 -10.88 -1.20 -18.14
CA THR A 78 -10.12 -1.96 -19.11
C THR A 78 -8.87 -1.19 -19.50
N TYR A 79 -7.89 -1.90 -20.06
CA TYR A 79 -6.71 -1.28 -20.65
C TYR A 79 -6.42 -1.93 -22.00
N THR A 80 -5.85 -1.13 -22.92
CA THR A 80 -5.34 -1.63 -24.19
C THR A 80 -3.90 -2.06 -24.00
N ARG A 81 -3.60 -3.31 -24.35
CA ARG A 81 -2.22 -3.79 -24.50
C ARG A 81 -1.86 -3.64 -25.97
N THR A 82 -0.75 -2.98 -26.25
CA THR A 82 -0.16 -2.91 -27.59
C THR A 82 1.15 -3.68 -27.60
N TRP A 83 1.39 -4.48 -28.63
CA TRP A 83 2.65 -5.19 -28.86
C TRP A 83 2.94 -5.23 -30.36
N LYS A 84 4.20 -5.49 -30.71
CA LYS A 84 4.62 -5.65 -32.10
C LYS A 84 5.00 -7.10 -32.34
N ASP A 85 4.64 -7.62 -33.50
CA ASP A 85 5.17 -8.91 -33.94
C ASP A 85 6.69 -8.79 -34.12
N GLU A 86 7.41 -9.80 -33.63
CA GLU A 86 8.87 -9.76 -33.61
C GLU A 86 9.48 -9.85 -35.02
N ILE A 87 8.78 -10.50 -35.95
CA ILE A 87 9.22 -10.79 -37.31
C ILE A 87 8.66 -9.74 -38.28
N THR A 88 7.34 -9.58 -38.35
CA THR A 88 6.69 -8.71 -39.33
C THR A 88 6.72 -7.23 -38.94
N LYS A 89 6.98 -6.93 -37.66
CA LYS A 89 6.90 -5.59 -37.05
C LYS A 89 5.51 -4.96 -37.07
N ASP A 90 4.50 -5.72 -37.45
CA ASP A 90 3.10 -5.28 -37.41
C ASP A 90 2.69 -5.00 -35.96
N GLU A 91 1.86 -3.98 -35.76
CA GLU A 91 1.37 -3.58 -34.45
C GLU A 91 -0.01 -4.19 -34.19
N TYR A 92 -0.12 -4.86 -33.05
CA TYR A 92 -1.35 -5.48 -32.58
C TYR A 92 -1.78 -4.83 -31.27
N SER A 93 -3.10 -4.78 -31.08
CA SER A 93 -3.65 -4.35 -29.81
C SER A 93 -4.82 -5.23 -29.37
N SER A 94 -4.98 -5.38 -28.06
CA SER A 94 -6.13 -6.04 -27.47
C SER A 94 -6.56 -5.35 -26.19
N GLN A 95 -7.86 -5.35 -25.95
CA GLN A 95 -8.46 -4.83 -24.74
C GLN A 95 -8.51 -5.93 -23.66
N HIS A 96 -8.15 -5.57 -22.44
CA HIS A 96 -8.12 -6.47 -21.29
C HIS A 96 -8.77 -5.82 -20.08
N ASP A 97 -9.39 -6.63 -19.23
CA ASP A 97 -9.89 -6.18 -17.94
C ASP A 97 -8.74 -5.84 -16.99
N LEU A 98 -8.91 -4.76 -16.22
CA LEU A 98 -7.95 -4.39 -15.18
C LEU A 98 -8.13 -5.29 -13.95
N ILE A 99 -7.11 -6.10 -13.65
CA ILE A 99 -7.08 -6.90 -12.43
C ILE A 99 -6.42 -6.11 -11.31
N CYS A 100 -7.19 -5.77 -10.27
CA CYS A 100 -6.66 -5.21 -9.02
C CYS A 100 -6.80 -6.22 -7.89
N SER A 101 -5.67 -6.75 -7.41
CA SER A 101 -5.65 -7.61 -6.23
C SER A 101 -5.87 -6.80 -4.96
N TYR A 102 -6.21 -7.49 -3.86
CA TYR A 102 -6.28 -6.89 -2.53
C TYR A 102 -4.95 -6.22 -2.15
N GLY A 103 -3.85 -6.88 -2.50
CA GLY A 103 -2.52 -6.36 -2.28
C GLY A 103 -2.16 -5.10 -3.08
N ARG A 104 -2.69 -4.93 -4.29
CA ARG A 104 -2.56 -3.67 -5.04
C ARG A 104 -3.44 -2.57 -4.44
N ALA A 105 -4.67 -2.90 -4.07
CA ALA A 105 -5.59 -1.96 -3.46
C ALA A 105 -5.06 -1.41 -2.13
N GLN A 106 -4.55 -2.28 -1.24
CA GLN A 106 -3.95 -1.82 0.02
C GLN A 106 -2.72 -0.96 -0.21
N LYS A 107 -1.88 -1.27 -1.21
CA LYS A 107 -0.69 -0.46 -1.49
C LYS A 107 -1.07 0.95 -1.92
N LEU A 108 -2.05 1.06 -2.83
CA LEU A 108 -2.55 2.34 -3.31
C LEU A 108 -3.13 3.18 -2.16
N VAL A 109 -4.05 2.60 -1.39
CA VAL A 109 -4.75 3.30 -0.30
C VAL A 109 -3.80 3.67 0.84
N ASN A 110 -2.95 2.74 1.31
CA ASN A 110 -2.07 3.00 2.44
C ASN A 110 -0.98 4.03 2.10
N VAL A 111 -0.44 4.01 0.88
CA VAL A 111 0.51 5.07 0.46
C VAL A 111 -0.20 6.41 0.36
N TYR A 112 -1.41 6.46 -0.21
CA TYR A 112 -2.17 7.71 -0.28
C TYR A 112 -2.42 8.30 1.11
N LEU A 113 -2.94 7.51 2.04
CA LEU A 113 -3.23 7.98 3.40
C LEU A 113 -1.97 8.35 4.17
N LYS A 114 -0.88 7.59 4.02
CA LYS A 114 0.39 7.91 4.68
C LYS A 114 0.95 9.24 4.18
N SER A 115 1.03 9.43 2.87
CA SER A 115 1.55 10.67 2.28
C SER A 115 0.66 11.88 2.58
N LYS A 116 -0.66 11.69 2.67
CA LYS A 116 -1.61 12.80 2.91
C LYS A 116 -1.77 13.15 4.39
N LEU A 117 -1.76 12.16 5.28
CA LEU A 117 -2.07 12.32 6.70
C LEU A 117 -0.82 12.17 7.56
N VAL A 118 -0.19 10.98 7.58
CA VAL A 118 0.94 10.69 8.48
C VAL A 118 2.08 11.69 8.28
N CYS A 119 2.48 11.96 7.03
CA CYS A 119 3.58 12.88 6.73
C CYS A 119 3.22 14.37 6.90
N ALA A 120 1.93 14.70 7.08
CA ALA A 120 1.45 16.07 7.17
C ALA A 120 0.85 16.42 8.55
N SER A 121 0.79 15.44 9.45
CA SER A 121 0.24 15.53 10.80
C SER A 121 1.28 15.96 11.82
N SER A 122 0.79 16.41 12.98
CA SER A 122 1.60 16.75 14.15
C SER A 122 1.47 15.66 15.23
N ASP A 123 2.25 15.76 16.31
CA ASP A 123 2.17 14.84 17.45
C ASP A 123 0.77 14.80 18.08
N ALA A 124 0.01 15.91 18.02
CA ALA A 124 -1.36 15.97 18.51
C ALA A 124 -2.32 15.03 17.74
N ASP A 125 -2.00 14.66 16.50
CA ASP A 125 -2.82 13.76 15.68
C ASP A 125 -2.46 12.28 15.87
N GLN A 126 -1.39 11.98 16.62
CA GLN A 126 -0.79 10.65 16.66
C GLN A 126 -1.81 9.56 17.04
N SER A 127 -2.73 9.84 17.96
CA SER A 127 -3.78 8.91 18.37
C SER A 127 -4.72 8.54 17.22
N LYS A 128 -5.10 9.50 16.36
CA LYS A 128 -6.01 9.31 15.22
C LYS A 128 -5.36 8.52 14.08
N ILE A 129 -4.07 8.76 13.83
CA ILE A 129 -3.34 8.10 12.73
C ILE A 129 -2.61 6.82 13.16
N SER A 130 -2.56 6.51 14.45
CA SER A 130 -1.80 5.38 15.01
C SER A 130 -2.19 4.02 14.42
N ALA A 131 -3.47 3.83 14.11
CA ALA A 131 -3.97 2.58 13.57
C ALA A 131 -3.88 2.49 12.03
N LEU A 132 -3.44 3.54 11.33
CA LEU A 132 -3.26 3.46 9.88
C LEU A 132 -2.23 2.40 9.52
N HIS A 133 -2.60 1.53 8.58
CA HIS A 133 -1.75 0.42 8.18
C HIS A 133 -0.56 0.91 7.37
N PRO A 134 0.64 0.32 7.56
CA PRO A 134 1.74 0.54 6.65
C PRO A 134 1.41 -0.07 5.28
N PRO A 135 1.94 0.49 4.19
CA PRO A 135 1.74 -0.04 2.85
C PRO A 135 2.59 -1.31 2.65
N LEU A 136 1.98 -2.50 2.67
CA LEU A 136 2.73 -3.76 2.52
C LEU A 136 3.35 -3.85 1.14
N ASP A 137 4.68 -3.94 1.07
CA ASP A 137 5.42 -4.20 -0.15
C ASP A 137 6.60 -5.14 0.08
N ARG A 138 7.33 -5.43 -1.01
CA ARG A 138 8.50 -6.30 -0.95
C ARG A 138 9.59 -5.78 -0.01
N GLN A 139 9.79 -4.46 0.09
CA GLN A 139 10.84 -3.90 0.95
C GLN A 139 10.50 -4.12 2.43
N LEU A 140 9.27 -3.78 2.83
CA LEU A 140 8.83 -4.00 4.21
C LEU A 140 8.77 -5.49 4.56
N LEU A 141 8.28 -6.34 3.66
CA LEU A 141 8.23 -7.79 3.89
C LEU A 141 9.63 -8.39 4.05
N ASN A 142 10.59 -7.97 3.23
CA ASN A 142 11.99 -8.40 3.37
C ASN A 142 12.60 -7.89 4.68
N ALA A 143 12.34 -6.64 5.05
CA ALA A 143 12.85 -6.06 6.29
C ALA A 143 12.31 -6.79 7.54
N ILE A 144 11.03 -7.16 7.54
CA ILE A 144 10.44 -7.99 8.59
C ILE A 144 11.09 -9.38 8.62
N ASP A 145 11.35 -9.99 7.46
CA ASP A 145 12.01 -11.30 7.41
C ASP A 145 13.43 -11.24 8.02
N SER A 146 14.21 -10.23 7.64
CA SER A 146 15.56 -10.00 8.18
C SER A 146 15.53 -9.75 9.69
N TYR A 147 14.63 -8.88 10.15
CA TYR A 147 14.45 -8.61 11.58
C TYR A 147 14.12 -9.87 12.37
N LEU A 148 13.22 -10.71 11.86
CA LEU A 148 12.83 -11.96 12.51
C LEU A 148 13.85 -13.10 12.33
N ALA A 149 14.81 -12.97 11.41
CA ALA A 149 15.92 -13.91 11.24
C ALA A 149 17.05 -13.69 12.26
N HIS A 150 17.13 -12.49 12.86
CA HIS A 150 18.13 -12.16 13.88
C HIS A 150 18.11 -13.18 15.05
N PRO A 151 19.25 -13.56 15.65
CA PRO A 151 19.32 -14.57 16.71
C PRO A 151 18.33 -14.37 17.86
N LYS A 152 18.04 -13.11 18.22
CA LYS A 152 17.06 -12.72 19.23
C LYS A 152 15.62 -13.22 18.94
N HIS A 153 15.25 -13.36 17.67
CA HIS A 153 13.90 -13.73 17.22
C HIS A 153 13.82 -15.10 16.57
N LYS A 154 14.97 -15.72 16.29
CA LYS A 154 15.06 -17.03 15.64
C LYS A 154 14.36 -18.10 16.48
N GLY A 155 13.45 -18.85 15.87
CA GLY A 155 12.65 -19.89 16.52
C GLY A 155 11.48 -19.38 17.36
N SER A 156 11.31 -18.06 17.50
CA SER A 156 10.17 -17.48 18.23
C SER A 156 8.84 -17.76 17.55
N ASP A 157 7.75 -17.70 18.31
CA ASP A 157 6.39 -17.85 17.77
C ASP A 157 6.05 -16.73 16.77
N LEU A 158 6.62 -15.55 16.96
CA LEU A 158 6.48 -14.43 16.02
C LEU A 158 7.14 -14.76 14.66
N GLN A 159 8.34 -15.34 14.66
CA GLN A 159 8.99 -15.80 13.43
C GLN A 159 8.16 -16.89 12.75
N LYS A 160 7.66 -17.87 13.51
CA LYS A 160 6.79 -18.94 12.96
C LYS A 160 5.52 -18.38 12.36
N LYS A 161 4.88 -17.41 13.02
CA LYS A 161 3.67 -16.71 12.54
C LYS A 161 3.95 -16.01 11.20
N PHE A 162 5.09 -15.33 11.08
CA PHE A 162 5.49 -14.71 9.81
C PHE A 162 5.77 -15.72 8.71
N LYS A 163 6.46 -16.82 9.00
CA LYS A 163 6.66 -17.90 8.01
C LYS A 163 5.32 -18.51 7.56
N THR A 164 4.31 -18.60 8.44
CA THR A 164 2.96 -19.01 8.06
C THR A 164 2.26 -17.97 7.17
N ALA A 165 2.39 -16.67 7.48
CA ALA A 165 1.87 -15.61 6.61
C ALA A 165 2.49 -15.66 5.21
N LEU A 166 3.80 -15.88 5.09
CA LEU A 166 4.49 -16.04 3.81
C LEU A 166 4.00 -17.24 2.98
N LYS A 167 3.46 -18.30 3.63
CA LYS A 167 2.82 -19.42 2.91
C LYS A 167 1.49 -19.02 2.27
N LEU A 168 0.78 -18.04 2.85
CA LEU A 168 -0.46 -17.50 2.28
C LEU A 168 -0.22 -16.53 1.12
N GLY A 169 0.94 -15.87 1.10
CA GLY A 169 1.38 -15.07 -0.04
C GLY A 169 2.73 -14.40 0.21
N LYS A 170 3.65 -14.48 -0.77
CA LYS A 170 4.95 -13.79 -0.70
C LYS A 170 5.01 -12.51 -1.52
N SER A 171 4.18 -12.40 -2.56
CA SER A 171 4.14 -11.22 -3.42
C SER A 171 2.95 -10.34 -3.06
N TRP A 172 3.24 -9.15 -2.53
CA TRP A 172 2.21 -8.17 -2.20
C TRP A 172 1.32 -7.84 -3.40
N THR A 173 1.80 -7.92 -4.65
CA THR A 173 0.97 -7.63 -5.84
C THR A 173 -0.14 -8.66 -6.09
N THR A 174 -0.09 -9.83 -5.45
CA THR A 174 -1.06 -10.92 -5.63
C THR A 174 -1.81 -11.29 -4.35
N PHE A 175 -1.61 -10.53 -3.26
CA PHE A 175 -2.30 -10.81 -2.01
C PHE A 175 -3.82 -10.83 -2.20
N LYS A 176 -4.44 -11.85 -1.59
CA LYS A 176 -5.85 -11.88 -1.20
C LYS A 176 -5.97 -11.42 0.26
N LYS A 177 -7.19 -11.14 0.70
CA LYS A 177 -7.47 -10.72 2.08
C LYS A 177 -6.82 -11.61 3.16
N PRO A 178 -6.89 -12.95 3.10
CA PRO A 178 -6.26 -13.79 4.14
C PRO A 178 -4.74 -13.63 4.24
N ALA A 179 -4.06 -13.47 3.10
CA ALA A 179 -2.63 -13.19 3.09
C ALA A 179 -2.35 -11.82 3.72
N TYR A 180 -3.10 -10.79 3.32
CA TYR A 180 -2.97 -9.46 3.90
C TYR A 180 -3.15 -9.45 5.42
N ASP A 181 -4.26 -10.03 5.92
CA ASP A 181 -4.60 -10.08 7.33
C ASP A 181 -3.51 -10.81 8.15
N ALA A 182 -2.96 -11.90 7.62
CA ALA A 182 -1.89 -12.65 8.27
C ALA A 182 -0.59 -11.82 8.40
N HIS A 183 -0.22 -11.06 7.38
CA HIS A 183 0.95 -10.18 7.45
C HIS A 183 0.72 -8.99 8.37
N LEU A 184 -0.46 -8.37 8.32
CA LEU A 184 -0.84 -7.27 9.21
C LEU A 184 -0.84 -7.74 10.68
N SER A 185 -1.30 -8.95 10.95
CA SER A 185 -1.29 -9.52 12.31
C SER A 185 0.13 -9.64 12.87
N VAL A 186 1.13 -9.99 12.05
CA VAL A 186 2.54 -10.00 12.46
C VAL A 186 3.04 -8.59 12.78
N ILE A 187 2.66 -7.59 11.96
CA ILE A 187 3.02 -6.19 12.20
C ILE A 187 2.42 -5.69 13.52
N LYS A 188 1.15 -6.02 13.80
CA LYS A 188 0.50 -5.67 15.07
C LYS A 188 1.25 -6.24 16.27
N ASP A 189 1.70 -7.49 16.17
CA ASP A 189 2.50 -8.14 17.24
C ASP A 189 3.86 -7.46 17.42
N ILE A 190 4.57 -7.10 16.33
CA ILE A 190 5.85 -6.38 16.42
C ILE A 190 5.67 -4.99 17.05
N GLN A 191 4.59 -4.29 16.68
CA GLN A 191 4.35 -2.94 17.16
C GLN A 191 3.85 -2.91 18.60
N ALA A 192 3.17 -3.95 19.07
CA ALA A 192 2.76 -4.10 20.47
C ALA A 192 2.08 -2.84 21.05
N GLY A 193 1.13 -2.26 20.30
CA GLY A 193 0.41 -1.05 20.68
C GLY A 193 1.05 0.27 20.20
N ARG A 194 2.27 0.24 19.65
CA ARG A 194 2.85 1.40 18.94
C ARG A 194 2.12 1.66 17.61
N PRO A 195 2.21 2.87 17.04
CA PRO A 195 1.59 3.18 15.75
C PRO A 195 1.96 2.19 14.66
N LEU A 196 0.99 1.64 13.92
CA LEU A 196 1.22 0.56 12.96
C LEU A 196 2.11 0.98 11.79
N TRP A 197 1.93 2.20 11.28
CA TRP A 197 2.83 2.80 10.28
C TRP A 197 4.29 2.88 10.77
N GLY A 198 4.50 2.93 12.09
CA GLY A 198 5.81 3.01 12.68
C GLY A 198 6.73 1.84 12.33
N ILE A 199 6.19 0.66 11.95
CA ILE A 199 6.97 -0.53 11.61
C ILE A 199 8.00 -0.28 10.50
N GLU A 200 7.76 0.76 9.69
CA GLU A 200 8.66 1.19 8.64
C GLU A 200 9.99 1.74 9.18
N TRP A 201 10.21 1.81 10.50
CA TRP A 201 11.56 1.95 11.08
C TRP A 201 12.51 0.80 10.65
N LEU A 202 11.96 -0.35 10.26
CA LEU A 202 12.70 -1.45 9.65
C LEU A 202 13.11 -1.17 8.20
N TRP A 203 12.54 -0.15 7.56
CA TRP A 203 12.83 0.18 6.17
C TRP A 203 14.12 0.99 6.08
N HIS A 204 15.08 0.48 5.31
CA HIS A 204 16.24 1.24 4.87
C HIS A 204 15.97 1.85 3.47
N PRO A 205 15.95 3.19 3.32
CA PRO A 205 15.67 3.85 2.04
C PRO A 205 16.70 3.51 0.94
N SER A 206 17.95 3.27 1.35
CA SER A 206 18.99 2.63 0.55
C SER A 206 19.26 1.26 1.14
N ALA A 207 19.33 0.23 0.30
CA ALA A 207 20.01 -1.00 0.69
C ALA A 207 21.50 -0.63 0.82
N GLN A 208 21.93 -0.23 2.00
CA GLN A 208 23.31 -0.47 2.35
C GLN A 208 23.37 -1.97 2.59
N GLU A 209 24.06 -2.67 1.70
CA GLU A 209 24.70 -3.92 2.07
C GLU A 209 25.60 -3.55 3.25
N GLU A 210 25.12 -3.72 4.48
CA GLU A 210 25.99 -3.70 5.65
C GLU A 210 26.84 -4.98 5.55
N GLU A 211 27.95 -4.86 4.81
CA GLU A 211 29.21 -5.39 5.29
C GLU A 211 29.45 -4.80 6.69
N ASP A 212 29.73 -5.67 7.65
CA ASP A 212 30.19 -5.41 9.01
C ASP A 212 29.18 -4.84 10.04
N ARG A 213 28.47 -5.75 10.75
CA ARG A 213 28.37 -5.77 12.23
C ARG A 213 28.19 -7.18 12.78
#